data_AF-A0A1T1B7I2-F1
#
_entry.id   AF-A0A1T1B7I2-F1
#
_cell.length_a   1.000
_cell.length_b   1.000
_cell.length_c   1.000
_cell.angle_alpha   90.00
_cell.angle_beta   90.00
_cell.angle_gamma   90.00
#
_symmetry.space_group_name_H-M   'P 1'
#
loop_
_entity.id
_entity.type
_entity.pdbx_description
1 polymer ?
#
loop_
_entity_poly.entity_id
_entity_poly.type
_entity_poly.pdbx_seq_one_letter_code
_entity_poly.pdbx_strand_id
1 'polypeptide(L)' 'MTNPTASGQPQDLTRKFEFDGHTLADPNPKMTPEQVKQFYAPTHPELTTAGIGSPVTDLKAGTITITFIKNYGRKG' A
#
# COMPACT_ATOMS: atom_id res chain seq x y z
N MET A 1 -36.25 -19.49 1.18
CA MET A 1 -35.68 -18.65 2.25
C MET A 1 -34.27 -18.29 1.84
N THR A 2 -33.97 -17.00 1.87
CA THR A 2 -32.83 -16.32 1.27
C THR A 2 -31.50 -16.65 1.94
N ASN A 3 -30.47 -16.93 1.14
CA ASN A 3 -29.17 -16.27 1.32
C ASN A 3 -28.31 -16.36 0.04
N PRO A 4 -28.11 -15.26 -0.70
CA PRO A 4 -27.03 -15.17 -1.66
C PRO A 4 -25.76 -14.79 -0.88
N THR A 5 -25.05 -15.77 -0.33
CA THR A 5 -23.67 -15.50 0.10
C THR A 5 -22.79 -15.55 -1.14
N ALA A 6 -22.94 -14.55 -2.00
CA ALA A 6 -21.79 -14.06 -2.74
C ALA A 6 -20.86 -13.49 -1.67
N SER A 7 -20.08 -14.36 -1.02
CA SER A 7 -18.82 -13.94 -0.43
C SER A 7 -18.04 -13.40 -1.61
N GLY A 8 -18.15 -12.10 -1.84
CA GLY A 8 -17.21 -11.37 -2.67
C GLY A 8 -15.85 -11.66 -2.06
N GLN A 9 -15.20 -12.71 -2.55
CA GLN A 9 -13.77 -12.83 -2.43
C GLN A 9 -13.28 -11.45 -2.86
N PRO A 10 -12.53 -10.72 -2.02
CA PRO A 10 -11.98 -9.46 -2.46
C PRO A 10 -11.25 -9.82 -3.73
N GLN A 11 -11.74 -9.33 -4.86
CA GLN A 11 -11.10 -9.47 -6.15
C GLN A 11 -9.64 -9.22 -5.87
N ASP A 12 -8.77 -10.21 -6.11
CA ASP A 12 -7.38 -10.23 -5.60
C ASP A 12 -6.61 -9.07 -6.24
N LEU A 13 -6.86 -7.87 -5.74
CA LEU A 13 -6.31 -6.63 -6.27
C LEU A 13 -4.87 -6.63 -5.80
N THR A 14 -3.95 -6.74 -6.74
CA THR A 14 -2.53 -6.76 -6.43
C THR A 14 -2.17 -5.38 -5.91
N ARG A 15 -1.82 -5.27 -4.63
CA ARG A 15 -1.38 -4.00 -4.06
C ARG A 15 0.08 -3.81 -4.42
N LYS A 16 0.41 -2.67 -5.01
CA LYS A 16 1.76 -2.25 -5.32
C LYS A 16 2.05 -1.02 -4.49
N PHE A 17 3.20 -1.02 -3.86
CA PHE A 17 3.66 0.13 -3.10
C PHE A 17 4.77 0.80 -3.89
N GLU A 18 4.75 2.12 -4.00
CA GLU A 18 5.80 2.87 -4.67
C GLU A 18 6.43 3.86 -3.72
N PHE A 19 7.75 3.88 -3.66
CA PHE A 19 8.48 4.75 -2.76
C PHE A 19 9.79 5.22 -3.39
N ASP A 20 10.00 6.53 -3.48
CA ASP A 20 11.24 7.14 -4.01
C ASP A 20 11.63 6.61 -5.41
N GLY A 21 10.64 6.24 -6.24
CA GLY A 21 10.85 5.62 -7.56
C GLY A 21 11.06 4.11 -7.55
N HIS A 22 11.05 3.47 -6.38
CA HIS A 22 11.13 2.02 -6.22
C HIS A 22 9.76 1.41 -5.98
N THR A 23 9.45 0.32 -6.68
CA THR A 23 8.25 -0.48 -6.39
C THR A 23 8.58 -1.48 -5.27
N LEU A 24 7.89 -1.34 -4.14
CA LEU A 24 7.91 -2.26 -3.02
C LEU A 24 6.82 -3.32 -3.20
N ALA A 25 7.18 -4.57 -2.96
CA ALA A 25 6.24 -5.68 -2.95
C ALA A 25 5.28 -5.53 -1.76
N ASP A 26 4.09 -6.10 -1.87
CA ASP A 26 3.21 -6.24 -0.72
C ASP A 26 3.68 -7.42 0.15
N PRO A 27 4.15 -7.19 1.39
CA PRO A 27 4.58 -8.27 2.26
C PRO A 27 3.40 -9.09 2.77
N ASN A 28 2.22 -8.48 2.91
CA ASN A 28 1.03 -9.17 3.39
C ASN A 28 -0.26 -8.39 3.01
N PRO A 29 -1.17 -8.99 2.23
CA PRO A 29 -2.43 -8.38 1.80
C PRO A 29 -3.36 -7.94 2.95
N LYS A 30 -3.13 -8.43 4.17
CA LYS A 30 -3.89 -8.05 5.38
C LYS A 30 -3.29 -6.84 6.10
N MET A 31 -2.06 -6.45 5.80
CA MET A 31 -1.42 -5.30 6.43
C MET A 31 -1.96 -4.00 5.84
N THR A 32 -2.09 -2.98 6.69
CA THR A 32 -2.38 -1.61 6.25
C THR A 32 -1.12 -0.96 5.66
N PRO A 33 -1.24 0.07 4.81
CA PRO A 33 -0.07 0.79 4.30
C PRO A 33 0.87 1.29 5.40
N GLU A 34 0.33 1.67 6.57
CA GLU A 34 1.14 2.05 7.74
C GLU A 34 1.98 0.90 8.28
N GLN A 35 1.39 -0.28 8.40
CA GLN A 35 2.10 -1.48 8.83
C GLN A 35 3.13 -1.92 7.79
N VAL A 36 2.84 -1.76 6.49
CA VAL A 36 3.80 -2.02 5.41
C VAL A 36 5.00 -1.06 5.51
N LYS A 37 4.79 0.22 5.82
CA LYS A 37 5.90 1.16 6.10
C LYS A 37 6.75 0.68 7.28
N GLN A 38 6.12 0.23 8.37
CA GLN A 38 6.86 -0.29 9.52
C GLN A 38 7.61 -1.59 9.20
N PHE A 39 7.07 -2.44 8.33
CA PHE A 39 7.75 -3.65 7.86
C PHE A 39 9.02 -3.32 7.07
N TYR A 40 8.95 -2.30 6.21
CA TYR A 40 10.09 -1.84 5.42
C TYR A 40 10.97 -0.82 6.15
N ALA A 41 10.59 -0.31 7.32
CA ALA A 41 11.38 0.65 8.10
C ALA A 41 12.83 0.21 8.41
N PRO A 42 13.13 -1.08 8.68
CA PRO A 42 14.51 -1.52 8.90
C PRO A 42 15.41 -1.39 7.67
N THR A 43 14.85 -1.49 6.46
CA THR A 43 15.58 -1.37 5.19
C THR A 43 15.46 0.02 4.55
N HIS A 44 14.35 0.71 4.83
CA HIS A 44 13.97 2.02 4.32
C HIS A 44 13.50 2.89 5.51
N PRO A 45 14.42 3.38 6.35
CA PRO A 45 14.08 4.19 7.51
C PRO A 45 13.29 5.45 7.12
N GLU A 46 13.50 5.99 5.91
CA GLU A 46 12.72 7.10 5.37
C GLU A 46 11.21 6.83 5.23
N LEU A 47 10.76 5.56 5.17
CA LEU A 47 9.33 5.22 5.20
C LEU A 47 8.69 5.49 6.56
N THR A 48 9.45 5.49 7.65
CA THR A 48 8.89 5.77 8.99
C THR A 48 8.29 7.18 9.08
N THR A 49 8.94 8.14 8.42
CA THR A 49 8.50 9.54 8.34
C THR A 49 7.72 9.85 7.06
N ALA A 50 7.65 8.91 6.11
CA ALA A 50 6.95 9.11 4.85
C ALA A 50 5.42 9.22 5.06
N GLY A 51 4.82 10.16 4.33
CA GLY A 51 3.38 10.24 4.17
C GLY A 51 2.85 9.08 3.32
N ILE A 52 1.59 8.72 3.53
CA ILE A 52 0.87 7.78 2.67
C ILE A 52 0.09 8.62 1.66
N GLY A 53 0.45 8.50 0.38
CA GLY A 53 -0.32 9.11 -0.70
C GLY A 53 -1.65 8.38 -0.92
N SER A 54 -2.51 9.01 -1.71
CA SER A 54 -3.81 8.42 -2.05
C SER A 54 -3.62 7.12 -2.84
N PRO A 55 -4.28 6.01 -2.45
CA PRO A 55 -4.24 4.78 -3.21
C PRO A 55 -4.94 4.98 -4.56
N VAL A 56 -4.25 4.60 -5.64
CA VAL A 56 -4.77 4.62 -7.01
C VAL A 56 -5.22 3.22 -7.37
N THR A 57 -6.53 3.02 -7.45
CA THR A 57 -7.10 1.73 -7.86
C THR A 57 -7.27 1.69 -9.36
N ASP A 58 -6.51 0.81 -10.01
CA ASP A 58 -6.67 0.50 -11.42
C ASP A 58 -7.59 -0.71 -11.58
N LEU A 59 -8.86 -0.45 -11.92
CA LEU A 59 -9.88 -1.49 -12.11
C LEU A 59 -9.66 -2.29 -13.40
N LYS A 60 -8.91 -1.76 -14.37
CA LYS A 60 -8.61 -2.48 -15.63
C LYS A 60 -7.49 -3.49 -15.42
N ALA A 61 -6.46 -3.09 -14.67
CA ALA A 61 -5.33 -3.94 -14.32
C ALA A 61 -5.56 -4.78 -13.05
N GLY A 62 -6.61 -4.51 -12.27
CA GLY A 62 -6.86 -5.17 -10.99
C GLY A 62 -5.73 -4.91 -9.98
N THR A 63 -5.20 -3.69 -9.94
CA THR A 63 -4.03 -3.33 -9.12
C THR A 63 -4.34 -2.09 -8.29
N ILE A 64 -3.89 -2.04 -7.04
CA ILE A 64 -3.97 -0.83 -6.21
C ILE A 64 -2.55 -0.33 -6.01
N THR A 65 -2.22 0.85 -6.54
CA THR A 65 -0.92 1.47 -6.34
C THR A 65 -0.98 2.47 -5.20
N ILE A 66 -0.14 2.31 -4.18
CA ILE A 66 -0.01 3.21 -3.05
C ILE A 66 1.37 3.86 -3.10
N THR A 67 1.42 5.15 -3.37
CA THR A 67 2.67 5.91 -3.39
C THR A 67 2.95 6.46 -2.00
N PHE A 68 4.07 6.07 -1.41
CA PHE A 68 4.61 6.65 -0.20
C PHE A 68 5.38 7.93 -0.55
N ILE A 69 4.99 9.03 0.09
CA ILE A 69 5.57 10.35 -0.15
C ILE A 69 6.67 10.54 0.89
N LYS A 70 7.92 10.56 0.45
CA LYS A 70 9.06 10.83 1.33
C LYS A 70 8.94 12.26 1.87
N ASN A 71 8.63 12.39 3.16
CA ASN A 71 8.67 13.69 3.81
C ASN A 71 10.15 13.99 4.09
N TYR A 72 10.76 14.81 3.23
CA TYR A 72 12.01 15.45 3.56
C TYR A 72 11.70 16.36 4.76
N GLY A 73 12.08 15.92 5.95
CA GLY A 73 11.85 16.66 7.18
C GLY A 73 12.25 18.10 6.96
N ARG A 74 11.30 19.03 7.14
CA ARG A 74 11.56 20.46 7.05
C ARG A 74 12.59 20.78 8.15
N LYS A 75 13.84 20.88 7.75
CA LYS A 75 14.95 21.24 8.63
C LYS A 75 14.86 22.75 8.85
N GLY A 76 14.42 23.17 10.05
CA GLY A 76 14.45 24.56 10.53
C GLY A 76 13.37 25.46 9.92
#